data_AF-A0A534W9S0-F1
#
_entry.id   AF-A0A534W9S0-F1
#
_cell.length_a   1.000
_cell.length_b   1.000
_cell.length_c   1.000
_cell.angle_alpha   90.00
_cell.angle_beta   90.00
_cell.angle_gamma   90.00
#
_symmetry.space_group_name_H-M   'P 1'
#
loop_
_entity.id
_entity.type
_entity.pdbx_description
1 polymer ?
#
loop_
_entity_poly.entity_id
_entity_poly.type
_entity_poly.pdbx_seq_one_letter_code
_entity_poly.pdbx_strand_id
1 'polypeptide(L)'
;MRPTVVVDLSSVREQRRRELAERRVRSVMDGNRAALSRLFASGLIFTQKGSRAGRELLREHQTLQKLVDLFARLGEGRDLTLHDRAEDVFARLDAQLARTAQLTARAGDFLSGRSRD
;
A
#
# COMPACT_ATOMS: atom_id res chain seq x y z
N MET A 1 14.01 -5.43 46.52
CA MET A 1 13.51 -6.24 45.38
C MET A 1 13.19 -5.29 44.23
N ARG A 2 13.91 -5.36 43.11
CA ARG A 2 13.51 -4.60 41.91
C ARG A 2 12.37 -5.34 41.22
N PRO A 3 11.27 -4.67 40.82
CA PRO A 3 10.21 -5.32 40.09
C PRO A 3 10.75 -5.80 38.73
N THR A 4 10.58 -7.08 38.45
CA THR A 4 10.86 -7.67 37.13
C THR A 4 9.76 -7.19 36.18
N VAL A 5 10.11 -6.31 35.25
CA VAL A 5 9.18 -5.88 34.19
C VAL A 5 9.08 -7.04 33.20
N VAL A 6 7.96 -7.75 33.23
CA VAL A 6 7.62 -8.75 32.22
C VAL A 6 7.17 -8.01 30.97
N VAL A 7 8.00 -8.05 29.92
CA VAL A 7 7.67 -7.47 28.62
C VAL A 7 6.97 -8.53 27.78
N ASP A 8 5.74 -8.25 27.36
CA ASP A 8 5.06 -9.08 26.36
C ASP A 8 5.68 -8.83 24.97
N LEU A 9 6.36 -9.84 24.44
CA LEU A 9 7.01 -9.76 23.13
C LEU A 9 6.03 -9.84 21.96
N SER A 10 4.83 -10.37 22.18
CA SER A 10 3.81 -10.54 21.14
C SER A 10 3.25 -9.18 20.72
N SER A 11 2.80 -8.38 21.69
CA SER A 11 2.37 -6.99 21.44
C SER A 11 3.45 -6.12 20.81
N VAL A 12 4.72 -6.26 21.22
CA VAL A 12 5.84 -5.53 20.61
C VAL A 12 6.05 -5.92 19.14
N ARG A 13 5.91 -7.20 18.79
CA ARG A 13 6.03 -7.68 17.41
C ARG A 13 4.88 -7.20 16.53
N GLU A 14 3.66 -7.23 17.04
CA GLU A 14 2.47 -6.74 16.34
C GLU A 14 2.56 -5.25 16.07
N GLN A 15 2.94 -4.46 17.07
CA GLN A 15 3.17 -3.02 16.94
C GLN A 15 4.23 -2.72 15.88
N ARG A 16 5.37 -3.43 15.92
CA ARG A 16 6.44 -3.25 14.93
C ARG A 16 6.00 -3.62 13.51
N ARG A 17 5.22 -4.70 13.36
CA ARG A 17 4.66 -5.12 12.06
C ARG A 17 3.72 -4.06 11.51
N ARG A 18 2.85 -3.49 12.36
CA ARG A 18 1.95 -2.40 11.99
C ARG A 18 2.71 -1.17 11.52
N GLU A 19 3.70 -0.71 12.28
CA GLU A 19 4.52 0.45 11.90
C GLU A 19 5.22 0.26 10.55
N LEU A 20 5.73 -0.95 10.29
CA LEU A 20 6.34 -1.27 9.00
C LEU A 20 5.31 -1.24 7.86
N ALA A 21 4.12 -1.81 8.08
CA ALA A 21 3.04 -1.78 7.11
C ALA A 21 2.61 -0.34 6.80
N GLU A 22 2.44 0.51 7.80
CA GLU A 22 2.08 1.92 7.63
C GLU A 22 3.12 2.71 6.82
N ARG A 23 4.42 2.49 7.09
CA ARG A 23 5.51 3.11 6.30
C ARG A 23 5.47 2.66 4.85
N ARG A 24 5.24 1.37 4.61
CA ARG A 24 5.21 0.79 3.26
C ARG A 24 3.99 1.28 2.48
N VAL A 25 2.83 1.39 3.13
CA VAL A 25 1.61 2.00 2.58
C VAL A 25 1.91 3.42 2.10
N ARG A 26 2.48 4.26 2.97
CA ARG A 26 2.79 5.65 2.63
C ARG A 26 3.70 5.73 1.40
N SER A 27 4.78 4.96 1.38
CA SER A 27 5.71 4.90 0.25
C SER A 27 5.03 4.51 -1.07
N VAL A 28 4.20 3.47 -1.06
CA VAL A 28 3.48 3.02 -2.26
C VAL A 28 2.44 4.04 -2.74
N MET A 29 1.71 4.67 -1.82
CA MET A 29 0.73 5.71 -2.12
C MET A 29 1.39 6.94 -2.75
N ASP A 30 2.52 7.39 -2.18
CA ASP A 30 3.29 8.52 -2.70
C ASP A 30 3.87 8.21 -4.08
N GLY A 31 4.40 7.00 -4.29
CA GLY A 31 4.88 6.55 -5.59
C GLY A 31 3.79 6.52 -6.66
N ASN A 32 2.62 5.97 -6.33
CA ASN A 32 1.48 5.93 -7.24
C ASN A 32 0.99 7.35 -7.60
N ARG A 33 0.88 8.23 -6.60
CA ARG A 33 0.53 9.65 -6.80
C ARG A 33 1.53 10.34 -7.72
N ALA A 34 2.82 10.14 -7.51
CA ALA A 34 3.86 10.71 -8.36
C ALA A 34 3.78 10.20 -9.81
N ALA A 35 3.52 8.91 -10.02
CA ALA A 35 3.35 8.34 -11.36
C ALA A 35 2.12 8.93 -12.08
N LEU A 36 0.99 9.08 -11.37
CA LEU A 36 -0.19 9.76 -11.89
C LEU A 36 0.13 11.21 -12.27
N SER A 37 0.73 11.99 -11.37
CA SER A 37 1.13 13.38 -11.65
C SER A 37 2.03 13.50 -12.86
N ARG A 38 2.98 12.56 -13.07
CA ARG A 38 3.86 12.54 -14.24
C ARG A 38 3.12 12.17 -15.53
N LEU A 39 2.13 11.28 -15.49
CA LEU A 39 1.27 10.98 -16.65
C LEU A 39 0.48 12.21 -17.10
N PHE A 40 -0.02 12.99 -16.15
CA PHE A 40 -0.69 14.27 -16.45
C PHE A 40 0.30 15.31 -16.99
N ALA A 41 1.41 15.55 -16.29
CA ALA A 41 2.37 16.59 -16.67
C ALA A 41 3.05 16.34 -18.02
N SER A 42 3.24 15.07 -18.41
CA SER A 42 3.82 14.70 -19.71
C SER A 42 2.83 14.74 -20.87
N GLY A 43 1.53 14.94 -20.61
CA GLY A 43 0.47 14.83 -21.63
C GLY A 43 0.21 13.40 -22.11
N LEU A 44 0.96 12.40 -21.64
CA LEU A 44 0.79 11.01 -22.06
C LEU A 44 -0.56 10.42 -21.64
N ILE A 45 -1.23 11.02 -20.65
CA ILE A 45 -2.60 10.67 -20.24
C ILE A 45 -3.61 10.74 -21.41
N PHE A 46 -3.36 11.57 -22.42
CA PHE A 46 -4.21 11.72 -23.61
C PHE A 46 -3.98 10.64 -24.68
N THR A 47 -2.97 9.79 -24.51
CA THR A 47 -2.77 8.63 -25.39
C THR A 47 -3.59 7.43 -24.89
N GLN A 48 -3.95 6.50 -25.78
CA GLN A 48 -4.67 5.28 -25.38
C GLN A 48 -3.89 4.47 -24.32
N LYS A 49 -2.57 4.28 -24.54
CA LYS A 49 -1.69 3.56 -23.60
C LYS A 49 -1.60 4.28 -22.24
N GLY A 50 -1.38 5.59 -22.23
CA GLY A 50 -1.29 6.37 -20.98
C GLY A 50 -2.62 6.50 -20.24
N SER A 51 -3.73 6.66 -20.95
CA SER A 51 -5.09 6.66 -20.37
C SER A 51 -5.42 5.32 -19.70
N ARG A 52 -5.03 4.20 -20.32
CA ARG A 52 -5.17 2.86 -19.71
C ARG A 52 -4.31 2.74 -18.45
N ALA A 53 -3.03 3.10 -18.52
CA ALA A 53 -2.13 3.07 -17.38
C ALA A 53 -2.65 3.93 -16.21
N GLY A 54 -3.14 5.14 -16.49
CA GLY A 54 -3.73 6.03 -15.49
C GLY A 54 -4.97 5.42 -14.82
N ARG A 55 -5.88 4.81 -15.59
CA ARG A 55 -7.05 4.10 -15.02
C ARG A 55 -6.65 2.93 -14.13
N GLU A 56 -5.68 2.14 -14.55
CA GLU A 56 -5.17 1.02 -13.75
C GLU A 56 -4.57 1.53 -12.44
N LEU A 57 -3.70 2.55 -12.47
CA LEU A 57 -3.13 3.16 -11.27
C LEU A 57 -4.19 3.72 -10.31
N LEU A 58 -5.20 4.43 -10.83
CA LEU A 58 -6.29 4.99 -10.02
C LEU A 58 -7.13 3.89 -9.36
N ARG A 59 -7.46 2.82 -10.09
CA ARG A 59 -8.23 1.71 -9.55
C ARG A 59 -7.50 1.04 -8.38
N GLU A 60 -6.21 0.80 -8.54
CA GLU A 60 -5.41 0.17 -7.48
C GLU A 60 -5.20 1.10 -6.29
N HIS A 61 -5.05 2.41 -6.53
CA HIS A 61 -5.01 3.42 -5.47
C HIS A 61 -6.28 3.40 -4.61
N GLN A 62 -7.46 3.36 -5.25
CA GLN A 62 -8.74 3.28 -4.53
C GLN A 62 -8.89 1.98 -3.75
N THR A 63 -8.47 0.85 -4.31
CA THR A 63 -8.47 -0.44 -3.60
C THR A 63 -7.54 -0.41 -2.40
N LEU A 64 -6.34 0.14 -2.57
CA LEU A 64 -5.36 0.28 -1.48
C LEU A 64 -5.90 1.19 -0.38
N GLN A 65 -6.52 2.31 -0.71
CA GLN A 65 -7.11 3.22 0.28
C GLN A 65 -8.18 2.54 1.13
N LYS A 66 -9.08 1.75 0.52
CA LYS A 66 -10.09 0.97 1.26
C LYS A 66 -9.46 -0.06 2.20
N LEU A 67 -8.37 -0.73 1.79
CA LEU A 67 -7.67 -1.68 2.64
C LEU A 67 -6.91 -0.99 3.79
N VAL A 68 -6.38 0.21 3.56
CA VAL A 68 -5.74 1.02 4.60
C VAL A 68 -6.77 1.47 5.64
N ASP A 69 -7.96 1.90 5.20
CA ASP A 69 -9.05 2.25 6.11
C ASP A 69 -9.50 1.04 6.94
N LEU A 70 -9.60 -0.14 6.33
CA LEU A 70 -9.89 -1.39 7.04
C LEU A 70 -8.79 -1.73 8.05
N PHE A 71 -7.52 -1.57 7.65
CA PHE A 71 -6.36 -1.82 8.47
C PHE A 71 -6.31 -0.88 9.70
N ALA A 72 -6.60 0.40 9.52
CA ALA A 72 -6.68 1.36 10.61
C ALA A 72 -7.75 0.97 11.64
N ARG A 73 -8.92 0.52 11.18
CA ARG A 73 -10.03 0.06 12.04
C ARG A 73 -9.67 -1.18 12.87
N LEU A 74 -8.92 -2.13 12.30
CA LEU A 74 -8.40 -3.28 13.06
C LEU A 74 -7.51 -2.82 14.22
N GLY A 75 -6.77 -1.75 14.02
CA GLY A 75 -5.86 -1.18 14.99
C GLY A 75 -6.50 -0.38 16.12
N GLU A 76 -7.78 -0.05 16.01
CA GLU A 76 -8.55 0.75 16.98
C GLU A 76 -9.48 -0.14 17.85
N GLY A 77 -9.80 -1.36 17.39
CA GLY A 77 -10.75 -2.25 18.06
C GLY A 77 -10.10 -3.31 18.96
N ARG A 78 -10.57 -3.40 20.22
CA ARG A 78 -10.34 -4.54 21.14
C ARG A 78 -11.14 -5.80 20.74
N ASP A 79 -11.39 -6.00 19.45
CA ASP A 79 -12.25 -7.08 18.99
C ASP A 79 -11.40 -8.34 18.74
N LEU A 80 -11.47 -9.27 19.69
CA LEU A 80 -10.72 -10.53 19.64
C LEU A 80 -11.04 -11.35 18.38
N THR A 81 -12.23 -11.18 17.80
CA THR A 81 -12.63 -11.86 16.55
C THR A 81 -11.92 -11.29 15.31
N LEU A 82 -11.42 -10.05 15.40
CA LEU A 82 -10.64 -9.40 14.35
C LEU A 82 -9.15 -9.76 14.45
N HIS A 83 -8.67 -10.19 15.61
CA HIS A 83 -7.28 -10.62 15.80
C HIS A 83 -6.95 -11.86 14.96
N ASP A 84 -7.82 -12.87 14.96
CA ASP A 84 -7.68 -14.08 14.13
C ASP A 84 -7.74 -13.76 12.62
N ARG A 85 -8.37 -12.64 12.24
CA ARG A 85 -8.44 -12.15 10.85
C ARG A 85 -7.32 -11.16 10.50
N ALA A 86 -6.50 -10.76 11.45
CA ALA A 86 -5.45 -9.77 11.23
C ALA A 86 -4.43 -10.29 10.21
N GLU A 87 -4.03 -11.56 10.32
CA GLU A 87 -3.10 -12.19 9.37
C GLU A 87 -3.63 -12.14 7.93
N ASP A 88 -4.89 -12.49 7.72
CA ASP A 88 -5.54 -12.42 6.40
C ASP A 88 -5.56 -10.99 5.85
N VAL A 89 -5.82 -10.01 6.69
CA VAL A 89 -5.83 -8.60 6.27
C VAL A 89 -4.43 -8.10 5.95
N PHE A 90 -3.42 -8.47 6.76
CA PHE A 90 -2.02 -8.17 6.45
C PHE A 90 -1.58 -8.82 5.14
N ALA A 91 -1.91 -10.09 4.91
CA ALA A 91 -1.57 -10.79 3.67
C ALA A 91 -2.21 -10.13 2.44
N ARG A 92 -3.49 -9.72 2.55
CA ARG A 92 -4.19 -8.96 1.51
C ARG A 92 -3.55 -7.60 1.27
N LEU A 93 -3.17 -6.90 2.34
CA LEU A 93 -2.47 -5.62 2.25
C LEU A 93 -1.12 -5.78 1.53
N ASP A 94 -0.32 -6.78 1.90
CA ASP A 94 0.97 -7.06 1.27
C ASP A 94 0.84 -7.35 -0.23
N ALA A 95 -0.13 -8.18 -0.62
CA ALA A 95 -0.42 -8.47 -2.02
C ALA A 95 -0.84 -7.21 -2.79
N GLN A 96 -1.70 -6.38 -2.19
CA GLN A 96 -2.16 -5.14 -2.81
C GLN A 96 -1.02 -4.11 -2.96
N LEU A 97 -0.15 -3.99 -1.96
CA LEU A 97 1.02 -3.12 -2.00
C LEU A 97 1.98 -3.56 -3.11
N ALA A 98 2.23 -4.86 -3.25
CA ALA A 98 3.08 -5.40 -4.31
C ALA A 98 2.51 -5.11 -5.70
N ARG A 99 1.20 -5.32 -5.90
CA ARG A 99 0.50 -5.02 -7.16
C ARG A 99 0.58 -3.54 -7.53
N THR A 100 0.30 -2.66 -6.56
CA THR A 100 0.34 -1.21 -6.77
C THR A 100 1.75 -0.73 -7.09
N ALA A 101 2.77 -1.26 -6.41
CA ALA A 101 4.17 -0.97 -6.69
C ALA A 101 4.59 -1.43 -8.10
N GLN A 102 4.18 -2.64 -8.51
CA GLN A 102 4.47 -3.16 -9.85
C GLN A 102 3.86 -2.28 -10.95
N LEU A 103 2.61 -1.87 -10.80
CA LEU A 103 1.95 -0.99 -11.78
C LEU A 103 2.56 0.41 -11.80
N THR A 104 2.96 0.93 -10.64
CA THR A 104 3.70 2.20 -10.53
C THR A 104 5.03 2.11 -11.26
N ALA A 105 5.78 1.02 -11.10
CA ALA A 105 7.04 0.78 -11.81
C ALA A 105 6.82 0.71 -13.33
N ARG A 106 5.81 -0.04 -13.80
CA ARG A 106 5.44 -0.13 -15.22
C ARG A 106 5.08 1.23 -15.81
N ALA A 107 4.32 2.05 -15.08
CA ALA A 107 4.02 3.41 -15.49
C ALA A 107 5.29 4.27 -15.56
N GLY A 108 6.23 4.10 -14.64
CA GLY A 108 7.56 4.70 -14.69
C GLY A 108 8.35 4.31 -15.94
N ASP A 109 8.34 3.03 -16.31
CA ASP A 109 9.02 2.54 -17.51
C ASP A 109 8.38 3.10 -18.80
N PHE A 110 7.04 3.17 -18.83
CA PHE A 110 6.32 3.84 -19.90
C PHE A 110 6.66 5.33 -20.01
N LEU A 111 6.67 6.06 -18.90
CA LEU A 111 7.04 7.47 -18.84
C LEU A 111 8.49 7.73 -19.27
N SER A 112 9.40 6.79 -19.02
CA SER A 112 10.81 6.87 -19.42
C SER A 112 11.08 6.42 -20.87
N GLY A 113 10.04 5.96 -21.59
CA GLY A 113 10.18 5.42 -22.94
C GLY A 113 10.85 4.04 -23.00
N ARG A 114 11.06 3.38 -21.84
CA ARG A 114 11.63 2.02 -21.74
C ARG A 114 10.59 0.92 -21.97
N SER A 115 9.30 1.24 -21.89
CA SER A 115 8.21 0.36 -22.33
C SER A 115 7.92 0.60 -23.82
N ARG A 116 8.83 0.17 -24.69
CA ARG A 116 8.56 0.04 -26.13
C ARG A 116 8.38 -1.44 -26.42
N ASP A 117 7.14 -1.89 -26.25
CA ASP A 117 6.44 -2.98 -26.96
C ASP A 117 4.96 -2.94 -26.53
#